data_AF-A0A5B9PFZ2-F1
#
_entry.id   AF-A0A5B9PFZ2-F1
#
_cell.length_a   1.000
_cell.length_b   1.000
_cell.length_c   1.000
_cell.angle_alpha   90.00
_cell.angle_beta   90.00
_cell.angle_gamma   90.00
#
_symmetry.space_group_name_H-M   'P 1'
#
loop_
_entity.id
_entity.type
_entity.pdbx_description
1 polymer ?
#
loop_
_entity_poly.entity_id
_entity_poly.type
_entity_poly.pdbx_seq_one_letter_code
_entity_poly.pdbx_strand_id
1 'polypeptide(L)'
;MNPIQLFHNLINLAAVDQKFTDEEIDYLIDVANQHNIPSEEFETALTGIREGMIEVKLPESDDDRKHLMKEMIKLMAVDGDLNEMEKRLCAQCSARMDFTPAQFEAILDEVLSEPQM
;
A
#
# COMPACT_ATOMS: atom_id res chain seq x y z
N MET A 1 -7.47 -11.32 -3.00
CA MET A 1 -7.16 -10.26 -3.98
C MET A 1 -6.07 -10.76 -4.94
N ASN A 2 -6.09 -10.34 -6.21
CA ASN A 2 -5.03 -10.68 -7.17
C ASN A 2 -3.72 -9.95 -6.78
N PRO A 3 -2.56 -10.62 -6.72
CA PRO A 3 -1.28 -10.00 -6.36
C PRO A 3 -0.86 -8.82 -7.26
N ILE A 4 -1.12 -8.89 -8.57
CA ILE A 4 -0.82 -7.80 -9.50
C ILE A 4 -1.69 -6.57 -9.18
N GLN A 5 -2.96 -6.80 -8.84
CA GLN A 5 -3.87 -5.72 -8.45
C GLN A 5 -3.45 -5.07 -7.12
N LEU A 6 -3.07 -5.88 -6.12
CA LEU A 6 -2.49 -5.38 -4.87
C LEU A 6 -1.29 -4.48 -5.18
N PHE A 7 -0.36 -5.00 -5.97
CA PHE A 7 0.86 -4.31 -6.32
C PHE A 7 0.62 -2.98 -7.05
N HIS A 8 -0.30 -2.95 -8.02
CA HIS A 8 -0.69 -1.70 -8.70
C HIS A 8 -1.33 -0.69 -7.73
N ASN A 9 -2.16 -1.16 -6.81
CA ASN A 9 -2.74 -0.30 -5.79
C ASN A 9 -1.65 0.31 -4.90
N LEU A 10 -0.69 -0.48 -4.43
CA LEU A 10 0.43 -0.02 -3.59
C LEU A 10 1.27 1.04 -4.29
N ILE A 11 1.64 0.79 -5.55
CA ILE A 11 2.37 1.75 -6.39
C ILE A 11 1.58 3.06 -6.54
N ASN A 12 0.30 2.98 -6.87
CA ASN A 12 -0.56 4.15 -7.04
C ASN A 12 -0.71 4.96 -5.74
N LEU A 13 -0.65 4.29 -4.58
CA LEU A 13 -0.76 4.92 -3.27
C LEU A 13 0.52 5.61 -2.84
N ALA A 14 1.68 4.96 -3.01
CA ALA A 14 2.98 5.59 -2.79
C ALA A 14 3.22 6.77 -3.74
N ALA A 15 2.65 6.75 -4.94
CA ALA A 15 2.75 7.89 -5.85
C ALA A 15 1.95 9.14 -5.44
N VAL A 16 1.05 9.05 -4.45
CA VAL A 16 0.14 10.17 -4.09
C VAL A 16 0.90 11.37 -3.51
N ASP A 17 1.97 11.13 -2.76
CA ASP A 17 2.83 12.20 -2.23
C ASP A 17 3.89 12.69 -3.23
N GLN A 18 3.92 12.07 -4.42
CA GLN A 18 4.85 12.30 -5.53
C GLN A 18 6.33 12.09 -5.18
N LYS A 19 6.64 11.34 -4.12
CA LYS A 19 8.02 11.10 -3.68
C LYS A 19 8.18 9.66 -3.18
N PHE A 20 8.63 8.80 -4.08
CA PHE A 20 9.19 7.51 -3.67
C PHE A 20 10.53 7.71 -2.97
N THR A 21 10.63 7.21 -1.76
CA THR A 21 11.89 6.99 -1.04
C THR A 21 12.57 5.70 -1.54
N ASP A 22 13.87 5.57 -1.28
CA ASP A 22 14.61 4.36 -1.67
C ASP A 22 14.06 3.13 -0.92
N GLU A 23 13.67 3.30 0.35
CA GLU A 23 13.11 2.22 1.17
C GLU A 23 11.73 1.76 0.67
N GLU A 24 10.87 2.67 0.20
CA GLU A 24 9.58 2.30 -0.42
C GLU A 24 9.76 1.54 -1.74
N ILE A 25 10.77 1.92 -2.53
CA ILE A 25 11.11 1.22 -3.77
C ILE A 25 11.58 -0.21 -3.46
N ASP A 26 12.46 -0.37 -2.48
CA ASP A 26 12.94 -1.68 -2.04
C ASP A 26 11.77 -2.56 -1.55
N TYR A 27 10.84 -2.00 -0.77
CA TYR A 27 9.63 -2.72 -0.36
C TYR A 27 8.78 -3.17 -1.55
N LEU A 28 8.54 -2.29 -2.53
CA LEU A 28 7.76 -2.62 -3.71
C LEU A 28 8.43 -3.71 -4.55
N ILE A 29 9.76 -3.69 -4.65
CA ILE A 29 10.54 -4.76 -5.30
C ILE A 29 10.36 -6.08 -4.54
N ASP A 30 10.42 -6.06 -3.22
CA ASP A 30 10.21 -7.25 -2.38
C ASP A 30 8.79 -7.82 -2.54
N VAL A 31 7.76 -6.98 -2.54
CA VAL A 31 6.38 -7.39 -2.80
C VAL A 31 6.26 -8.04 -4.19
N ALA A 32 6.86 -7.43 -5.22
CA ALA A 32 6.85 -7.98 -6.56
C ALA A 32 7.53 -9.36 -6.61
N ASN A 33 8.70 -9.50 -5.97
CA ASN A 33 9.44 -10.75 -5.90
C ASN A 33 8.67 -11.84 -5.14
N GLN A 34 8.08 -11.52 -3.98
CA GLN A 34 7.29 -12.45 -3.18
C GLN A 34 6.11 -13.03 -3.97
N HIS A 35 5.52 -12.23 -4.85
CA HIS A 35 4.38 -12.62 -5.67
C HIS A 35 4.73 -13.11 -7.07
N ASN A 36 6.02 -13.22 -7.43
CA ASN A 36 6.51 -13.56 -8.76
C ASN A 36 5.93 -12.64 -9.86
N ILE A 37 5.79 -11.35 -9.55
CA ILE A 37 5.31 -10.34 -10.48
C ILE A 37 6.41 -10.04 -11.49
N PRO A 38 6.15 -10.15 -12.80
CA PRO A 38 7.15 -9.83 -13.82
C PRO A 38 7.54 -8.35 -13.78
N SER A 39 8.79 -8.05 -14.13
CA SER A 39 9.28 -6.66 -14.22
C SER A 39 8.47 -5.79 -15.20
N GLU A 40 7.84 -6.40 -16.22
CA GLU A 40 6.94 -5.69 -17.15
C GLU A 40 5.72 -5.07 -16.45
N GLU A 41 5.16 -5.75 -15.44
CA GLU A 41 4.05 -5.21 -14.64
C GLU A 41 4.52 -4.05 -13.75
N PHE A 42 5.75 -4.14 -13.22
CA PHE A 42 6.40 -3.05 -12.48
C PHE A 42 6.53 -1.79 -13.34
N GLU A 43 7.07 -1.93 -14.56
CA GLU A 43 7.20 -0.83 -15.51
C GLU A 43 5.84 -0.27 -15.95
N THR A 44 4.84 -1.13 -16.13
CA THR A 44 3.48 -0.74 -16.49
C THR A 44 2.86 0.12 -15.39
N ALA A 45 2.97 -0.30 -14.13
CA ALA A 45 2.45 0.44 -12.98
C ALA A 45 3.14 1.81 -12.83
N LEU A 46 4.47 1.87 -12.97
CA LEU A 46 5.21 3.13 -12.95
C LEU A 46 4.85 4.07 -14.11
N THR A 47 4.61 3.51 -15.29
CA THR A 47 4.20 4.28 -16.47
C THR A 47 2.82 4.90 -16.26
N GLY A 48 1.88 4.15 -15.69
CA GLY A 48 0.55 4.66 -15.33
C GLY A 48 0.60 5.89 -14.42
N ILE A 49 1.47 5.90 -13.41
CA ILE A 49 1.69 7.07 -12.55
C ILE A 49 2.19 8.26 -13.35
N ARG A 50 3.20 8.08 -14.22
CA ARG A 50 3.80 9.16 -15.02
C ARG A 50 2.79 9.80 -15.97
N GLU A 51 1.85 9.01 -16.46
CA GLU A 51 0.74 9.47 -17.31
C GLU A 51 -0.42 10.08 -16.51
N GLY A 52 -0.31 10.14 -15.18
CA GLY A 52 -1.32 10.69 -14.29
C GLY A 52 -2.52 9.76 -14.07
N MET A 53 -2.41 8.49 -14.46
CA MET A 53 -3.43 7.47 -14.27
C MET A 53 -3.27 6.81 -12.90
N ILE A 54 -3.72 7.51 -11.85
CA ILE A 54 -3.78 6.98 -10.49
C ILE A 54 -5.19 6.44 -10.25
N GLU A 55 -5.35 5.12 -10.34
CA GLU A 55 -6.61 4.43 -10.03
C GLU A 55 -6.36 3.36 -8.97
N VAL A 56 -6.89 3.58 -7.77
CA VAL A 56 -6.84 2.58 -6.68
C VAL A 56 -8.11 1.74 -6.77
N LYS A 57 -7.97 0.46 -7.11
CA LYS A 57 -9.08 -0.49 -7.20
C LYS A 57 -9.33 -1.13 -5.85
N LEU A 58 -10.30 -0.59 -5.13
CA LEU A 58 -10.69 -1.12 -3.82
C LEU A 58 -11.28 -2.53 -3.95
N PRO A 59 -10.85 -3.49 -3.11
CA PRO A 59 -11.42 -4.83 -3.14
C PRO A 59 -12.88 -4.87 -2.65
N GLU A 60 -13.64 -5.84 -3.14
CA GLU A 60 -15.04 -6.05 -2.72
C GLU A 60 -15.16 -6.79 -1.38
N SER A 61 -14.22 -7.70 -1.09
CA SER A 61 -14.22 -8.50 0.14
C SER A 61 -13.54 -7.77 1.30
N ASP A 62 -14.13 -7.86 2.49
CA ASP A 62 -13.57 -7.31 3.72
C ASP A 62 -12.16 -7.84 4.03
N ASP A 63 -11.91 -9.14 3.79
CA ASP A 63 -10.61 -9.75 4.00
C ASP A 63 -9.55 -9.16 3.05
N ASP A 64 -9.94 -8.90 1.80
CA ASP A 64 -9.05 -8.32 0.80
C ASP A 64 -8.80 -6.83 1.08
N ARG A 65 -9.81 -6.10 1.56
CA ARG A 65 -9.65 -4.71 2.03
C ARG A 65 -8.70 -4.65 3.22
N LYS A 66 -8.84 -5.59 4.16
CA LYS A 66 -7.95 -5.68 5.34
C LYS A 66 -6.53 -6.00 4.89
N HIS A 67 -6.36 -6.91 3.95
CA HIS A 67 -5.06 -7.24 3.38
C HIS A 67 -4.43 -6.02 2.68
N LEU A 68 -5.17 -5.32 1.82
CA LEU A 68 -4.69 -4.10 1.18
C LEU A 68 -4.27 -3.04 2.21
N MET A 69 -5.09 -2.81 3.24
CA MET A 69 -4.79 -1.85 4.30
C MET A 69 -3.50 -2.20 5.06
N LYS A 70 -3.29 -3.48 5.38
CA LYS A 70 -2.05 -3.91 6.04
C LYS A 70 -0.81 -3.64 5.17
N GLU A 71 -0.88 -4.01 3.90
CA GLU A 71 0.24 -3.81 2.98
C GLU A 71 0.52 -2.32 2.73
N MET A 72 -0.52 -1.48 2.73
CA MET A 72 -0.36 -0.02 2.69
C MET A 72 0.37 0.53 3.91
N ILE A 73 0.00 0.07 5.11
CA ILE A 73 0.63 0.53 6.35
C ILE A 73 2.09 0.08 6.39
N LYS A 74 2.40 -1.15 5.96
CA LYS A 74 3.78 -1.64 5.87
C LYS A 74 4.63 -0.83 4.90
N LEU A 75 4.08 -0.53 3.71
CA LEU A 75 4.74 0.32 2.71
C LEU A 75 5.10 1.69 3.30
N MET A 76 4.17 2.32 4.03
CA MET A 76 4.36 3.64 4.64
C MET A 76 5.16 3.62 5.95
N ALA A 77 5.30 2.45 6.60
CA ALA A 77 6.07 2.28 7.83
C ALA A 77 7.44 1.65 7.57
N VAL A 78 7.89 1.60 6.32
CA VAL A 78 9.10 0.87 5.95
C VAL A 78 10.36 1.53 6.51
N ASP A 79 10.34 2.85 6.69
CA ASP A 79 11.38 3.63 7.35
C ASP A 79 11.33 3.53 8.90
N GLY A 80 10.35 2.80 9.43
CA GLY A 80 10.15 2.52 10.83
C GLY A 80 9.19 3.45 11.56
N ASP A 81 8.69 4.53 10.94
CA ASP A 81 7.79 5.48 11.59
C ASP A 81 6.75 6.07 10.63
N LEU A 82 5.47 5.73 10.84
CA LEU A 82 4.37 6.39 10.12
C LEU A 82 4.23 7.85 10.58
N ASN A 83 4.61 8.80 9.73
CA ASN A 83 4.49 10.21 10.01
C ASN A 83 3.03 10.70 9.92
N GLU A 84 2.78 11.95 10.33
CA GLU A 84 1.42 12.52 10.35
C GLU A 84 0.76 12.62 8.96
N MET A 85 1.55 12.72 7.89
CA MET A 85 1.04 12.77 6.52
C MET A 85 0.57 11.38 6.08
N GLU A 86 1.39 10.35 6.29
CA GLU A 86 1.05 8.96 5.99
C GLU A 86 -0.14 8.48 6.83
N LYS A 87 -0.19 8.80 8.12
CA LYS A 87 -1.34 8.46 8.99
C LYS A 87 -2.65 9.02 8.43
N ARG A 88 -2.62 10.26 7.94
CA ARG A 88 -3.79 10.88 7.31
C ARG A 88 -4.18 10.18 6.01
N LEU A 89 -3.21 9.76 5.21
CA LEU A 89 -3.46 9.06 3.96
C LEU A 89 -4.04 7.66 4.21
N CYS A 90 -3.46 6.90 5.15
CA CYS A 90 -4.02 5.64 5.64
C CYS A 90 -5.46 5.82 6.17
N ALA A 91 -5.72 6.85 6.98
CA ALA A 91 -7.06 7.13 7.51
C ALA A 91 -8.08 7.48 6.40
N GLN A 92 -7.66 8.21 5.37
CA GLN A 92 -8.53 8.50 4.22
C GLN A 92 -8.83 7.24 3.40
N CYS A 93 -7.83 6.39 3.18
CA CYS A 93 -8.03 5.12 2.49
C CYS A 93 -8.87 4.14 3.32
N SER A 94 -8.71 4.13 4.64
CA SER A 94 -9.51 3.27 5.52
C SER A 94 -10.98 3.65 5.49
N ALA A 95 -11.28 4.96 5.53
CA ALA A 95 -12.63 5.47 5.37
C ALA A 95 -13.24 5.10 4.00
N ARG A 96 -12.44 5.11 2.92
CA ARG A 96 -12.89 4.67 1.58
C ARG A 96 -13.13 3.17 1.48
N MET A 97 -12.47 2.37 2.33
CA MET A 97 -12.66 0.92 2.42
C MET A 97 -13.75 0.51 3.42
N ASP A 98 -14.56 1.47 3.90
CA ASP A 98 -15.61 1.29 4.92
C ASP A 98 -15.12 0.79 6.28
N PHE A 99 -13.84 1.02 6.61
CA PHE A 99 -13.34 0.74 7.95
C PHE A 99 -13.75 1.84 8.93
N THR A 100 -14.20 1.43 10.10
CA THR A 100 -14.36 2.33 11.24
C THR A 100 -12.98 2.74 11.79
N PRO A 101 -12.88 3.90 12.49
CA PRO A 101 -11.63 4.30 13.13
C PRO A 101 -11.07 3.22 14.07
N ALA A 102 -11.93 2.53 14.82
CA ALA A 102 -11.50 1.46 15.72
C ALA A 102 -10.92 0.25 14.97
N GLN A 103 -11.48 -0.11 13.81
CA GLN A 103 -10.91 -1.17 12.97
C GLN A 103 -9.57 -0.75 12.36
N PHE A 104 -9.46 0.51 11.92
CA PHE A 104 -8.21 1.05 11.39
C PHE A 104 -7.10 1.04 12.45
N GLU A 105 -7.36 1.56 13.66
CA GLU A 105 -6.40 1.53 14.77
C GLU A 105 -5.98 0.09 15.12
N ALA A 106 -6.93 -0.85 15.16
CA ALA A 106 -6.60 -2.25 15.42
C ALA A 106 -5.70 -2.87 14.33
N ILE A 107 -5.88 -2.49 13.06
CA ILE A 107 -5.01 -2.94 11.95
C ILE A 107 -3.64 -2.27 12.05
N LEU A 108 -3.60 -0.99 12.39
CA LEU A 108 -2.36 -0.23 12.56
C LEU A 108 -1.52 -0.83 13.69
N ASP A 109 -2.12 -1.04 14.86
CA ASP A 109 -1.47 -1.69 16.00
C ASP A 109 -0.98 -3.10 15.65
N GLU A 110 -1.79 -3.87 14.91
CA GLU A 110 -1.43 -5.22 14.46
C GLU A 110 -0.16 -5.19 13.58
N VAL A 111 -0.06 -4.26 12.64
CA VAL A 111 1.10 -4.14 11.73
C VAL A 111 2.33 -3.59 12.43
N LEU A 112 2.20 -2.56 13.26
CA LEU A 112 3.33 -1.94 13.96
C LEU A 112 3.89 -2.81 15.10
N SER A 113 3.08 -3.74 15.62
CA SER A 113 3.52 -4.69 16.65
C SER A 113 4.17 -5.96 16.08
N GLU A 114 3.99 -6.23 14.79
CA GLU A 114 4.69 -7.33 14.12
C GLU A 114 6.17 -6.96 13.96
N PRO A 115 7.12 -7.74 14.51
CA PRO A 115 8.54 -7.50 14.27
C PRO A 115 8.81 -7.63 12.78
N GLN A 116 9.23 -6.54 12.15
CA GLN A 116 9.75 -6.52 10.79
C GLN A 116 10.94 -7.51 10.75
N MET A 117 10.75 -8.64 10.07
CA MET A 117 11.74 -9.73 9.98
C MET A 117 12.89 -9.39 9.06
#